data_AF-A0A7E6EZY9-F1
#
_entry.id   AF-A0A7E6EZY9-F1
#
_cell.length_a   1.000
_cell.length_b   1.000
_cell.length_c   1.000
_cell.angle_alpha   90.00
_cell.angle_beta   90.00
_cell.angle_gamma   90.00
#
_symmetry.space_group_name_H-M   'P 1'
#
loop_
_entity.id
_entity.type
_entity.pdbx_description
1 polymer ?
#
loop_
_entity_poly.entity_id
_entity_poly.type
_entity_poly.pdbx_seq_one_letter_code
_entity_poly.pdbx_strand_id
1 'polypeptide(L)'
;MDCDIEESVKSCRFCALAAKSPLVKFQPWPKTDSSWIRLHIDFSGPLNGAYYLIVVDSYTKFYWFIHVGALIAYSCVALVQQNISFEIGYLIPFLSMLFAMVALVSGRNIYRHSYPAGSALLQSAKIIREGIKRHKLVKNQARSQGRKISSLDAAKKENGGSFDAETVDGVLSSLKVLPVFIAIIFYWAIYSQMSSTYFLQGTVMDISINGAPMSVAVLNVFNVVIVLILIPILDFVYKYLQKIGKNPTPLQRMGFGLVLTALSVAVAGIVEIFRVKELRAHGGVVQLLANKPYNASHVSIFAQIPQFALIGFGEVFTSIAVLSQQLSQYSVYFFFLRFGICIFPSTGKFERIGHGNLPVH
;
A
#
# COMPACT_ATOMS: atom_id res chain seq x y z
N MET A 1 42.15 -16.70 7.13
CA MET A 1 41.26 -17.47 6.23
C MET A 1 40.38 -16.57 5.40
N ASP A 2 39.44 -15.79 5.96
CA ASP A 2 38.59 -14.93 5.13
C ASP A 2 39.35 -13.79 4.41
N CYS A 3 40.35 -13.18 5.07
CA CYS A 3 41.21 -12.18 4.42
C CYS A 3 42.07 -12.75 3.29
N ASP A 4 42.61 -13.97 3.46
CA ASP A 4 43.48 -14.60 2.46
C ASP A 4 42.68 -15.01 1.21
N ILE A 5 41.42 -15.40 1.41
CA ILE A 5 40.46 -15.69 0.34
C ILE A 5 40.10 -14.39 -0.39
N GLU A 6 39.84 -13.29 0.33
CA GLU A 6 39.61 -11.99 -0.30
C GLU A 6 40.81 -11.50 -1.12
N GLU A 7 42.03 -11.70 -0.64
CA GLU A 7 43.25 -11.25 -1.32
C GLU A 7 43.57 -12.11 -2.56
N SER A 8 43.32 -13.42 -2.48
CA SER A 8 43.37 -14.32 -3.65
C SER A 8 42.31 -13.99 -4.70
N VAL A 9 41.10 -13.63 -4.29
CA VAL A 9 40.02 -13.26 -5.22
C VAL A 9 40.31 -11.92 -5.89
N LYS A 10 40.89 -10.94 -5.16
CA LYS A 10 41.30 -9.64 -5.70
C LYS A 10 42.45 -9.73 -6.71
N SER A 11 43.38 -10.66 -6.52
CA SER A 11 44.54 -10.85 -7.41
C SER A 11 44.24 -11.73 -8.64
N CYS A 12 43.16 -12.52 -8.61
CA CYS A 12 42.80 -13.38 -9.74
C CYS A 12 42.04 -12.62 -10.84
N ARG A 13 42.67 -12.53 -12.02
CA ARG A 13 42.11 -11.86 -13.21
C ARG A 13 40.81 -12.49 -13.72
N PHE A 14 40.68 -13.82 -13.63
CA PHE A 14 39.45 -14.52 -14.01
C PHE A 14 38.31 -14.27 -13.00
N CYS A 15 38.62 -14.20 -11.71
CA CYS A 15 37.64 -13.88 -10.66
C CYS A 15 37.15 -12.42 -10.79
N ALA A 16 38.04 -11.49 -11.11
CA ALA A 16 37.69 -10.09 -11.36
C ALA A 16 36.80 -9.92 -12.59
N LEU A 17 37.02 -10.72 -13.65
CA LEU A 17 36.18 -10.72 -14.85
C LEU A 17 34.83 -11.42 -14.66
N ALA A 18 34.73 -12.37 -13.73
CA ALA A 18 33.49 -13.07 -13.37
C ALA A 18 32.71 -12.38 -12.23
N ALA A 19 33.27 -11.34 -11.61
CA ALA A 19 32.62 -10.59 -10.55
C ALA A 19 31.38 -9.87 -11.10
N LYS A 20 30.21 -10.13 -10.50
CA LYS A 20 28.96 -9.44 -10.83
C LYS A 20 29.07 -7.96 -10.46
N SER A 21 29.42 -7.15 -11.45
CA SER A 21 29.47 -5.68 -11.48
C SER A 21 30.82 -5.07 -11.05
N PRO A 22 31.31 -4.04 -11.77
CA PRO A 22 32.50 -3.31 -11.34
C PRO A 22 32.23 -2.61 -10.00
N LEU A 23 33.26 -2.51 -9.16
CA LEU A 23 33.27 -1.67 -7.96
C LEU A 23 33.15 -0.22 -8.38
N VAL A 24 31.91 0.27 -8.55
CA VAL A 24 31.65 1.70 -8.66
C VAL A 24 32.09 2.31 -7.33
N LYS A 25 33.10 3.20 -7.37
CA LYS A 25 33.44 4.02 -6.21
C LYS A 25 32.17 4.80 -5.83
N PHE A 26 31.54 4.42 -4.71
CA PHE A 26 30.49 5.23 -4.12
C PHE A 26 31.08 6.61 -3.84
N GLN A 27 30.70 7.60 -4.64
CA GLN A 27 30.85 8.99 -4.22
C GLN A 27 29.73 9.25 -3.23
N PRO A 28 30.01 9.41 -1.92
CA PRO A 28 28.99 9.82 -0.98
C PRO A 28 28.48 11.19 -1.39
N TRP A 29 27.16 11.37 -1.37
CA TRP A 29 26.53 12.64 -1.67
C TRP A 29 27.16 13.78 -0.87
N PRO A 30 27.37 14.97 -1.48
CA PRO A 30 27.83 16.13 -0.72
C PRO A 30 26.83 16.40 0.42
N LYS A 31 27.34 16.63 1.63
CA LYS A 31 26.50 17.01 2.77
C LYS A 31 25.81 18.32 2.42
N THR A 32 24.49 18.31 2.37
CA THR A 32 23.68 19.50 2.08
C THR A 32 23.67 20.43 3.30
N ASP A 33 24.03 21.69 3.12
CA ASP A 33 24.06 22.72 4.18
C ASP A 33 22.66 23.18 4.65
N SER A 34 21.59 22.68 4.02
CA SER A 34 20.20 23.00 4.36
C SER A 34 19.36 21.75 4.59
N SER A 35 18.29 21.89 5.40
CA SER A 35 17.35 20.82 5.72
C SER A 35 16.83 20.13 4.46
N TRP A 36 16.89 18.80 4.43
CA TRP A 36 16.45 17.96 3.32
C TRP A 36 15.05 18.35 2.84
N ILE A 37 14.95 18.79 1.58
CA ILE A 37 13.67 18.95 0.90
C ILE A 37 13.62 17.97 -0.29
N ARG A 38 12.45 17.35 -0.48
CA ARG A 38 11.64 17.51 -1.70
C ARG A 38 11.62 16.49 -2.82
N LEU A 39 12.63 15.68 -3.09
CA LEU A 39 12.61 14.88 -4.31
C LEU A 39 13.32 13.56 -4.03
N HIS A 40 12.61 12.43 -4.12
CA HIS A 40 13.31 11.16 -4.21
C HIS A 40 13.75 11.02 -5.66
N ILE A 41 15.02 11.37 -5.88
CA ILE A 41 15.72 11.16 -7.13
C ILE A 41 16.45 9.85 -6.98
N ASP A 42 16.09 8.85 -7.77
CA ASP A 42 16.77 7.57 -7.77
C ASP A 42 17.19 7.18 -9.17
N PHE A 43 18.30 6.47 -9.29
CA PHE A 43 18.74 5.93 -10.55
C PHE A 43 18.31 4.48 -10.66
N SER A 44 17.36 4.19 -11.55
CA SER A 44 17.04 2.81 -11.91
C SER A 44 17.95 2.39 -13.07
N GLY A 45 18.85 1.44 -12.83
CA GLY A 45 19.71 0.85 -13.86
C GLY A 45 21.15 0.55 -13.39
N PRO A 46 21.93 -0.21 -14.19
CA PRO A 46 21.93 -0.14 -15.66
C PRO A 46 20.97 -1.15 -16.30
N LEU A 47 19.85 -0.64 -16.81
CA LEU A 47 18.97 -1.38 -17.72
C LEU A 47 19.41 -1.01 -19.14
N ASN A 48 20.03 -1.97 -19.84
CA ASN A 48 20.66 -1.79 -21.15
C ASN A 48 21.79 -0.74 -21.20
N GLY A 49 22.60 -0.64 -20.13
CA GLY A 49 23.79 0.23 -20.12
C GLY A 49 23.51 1.73 -19.91
N ALA A 50 22.27 2.11 -19.60
CA ALA A 50 21.89 3.48 -19.25
C ALA A 50 21.25 3.55 -17.85
N TYR A 51 21.49 4.67 -17.16
CA TYR A 51 20.93 4.98 -15.84
C TYR A 51 19.75 5.95 -16.01
N TYR A 52 18.58 5.59 -15.47
CA TYR A 52 17.38 6.42 -15.58
C TYR A 52 17.10 7.16 -14.28
N LEU A 53 16.90 8.47 -14.37
CA LEU A 53 16.54 9.34 -13.25
C LEU A 53 15.04 9.24 -12.97
N ILE A 54 14.67 8.57 -11.89
CA ILE A 54 13.31 8.54 -11.36
C ILE A 54 13.17 9.70 -10.38
N VAL A 55 12.25 10.62 -10.66
CA VAL A 55 11.89 11.71 -9.78
C VAL A 55 10.50 11.44 -9.22
N VAL A 56 10.41 11.11 -7.93
CA VAL A 56 9.14 11.00 -7.22
C VAL A 56 8.92 12.29 -6.43
N ASP A 57 7.93 13.07 -6.85
CA ASP A 57 7.54 14.31 -6.17
C ASP A 57 6.54 14.01 -5.04
N SER A 58 6.95 14.35 -3.82
CA SER A 58 6.16 14.24 -2.60
C SER A 58 5.15 15.39 -2.42
N TYR A 59 5.06 16.33 -3.37
CA TYR A 59 4.18 17.53 -3.30
C TYR A 59 2.71 17.31 -3.64
N THR A 60 2.31 16.12 -4.08
CA THR A 60 0.88 15.88 -4.25
C THR A 60 0.22 15.83 -2.88
N LYS A 61 -0.38 16.96 -2.47
CA LYS A 61 -1.33 17.07 -1.34
C LYS A 61 -2.55 16.17 -1.53
N PHE A 62 -2.56 15.31 -2.53
CA PHE A 62 -3.61 14.35 -2.86
C PHE A 62 -3.99 13.48 -1.67
N TYR A 63 -3.02 12.99 -0.89
CA TYR A 63 -3.31 12.24 0.33
C TYR A 63 -4.09 13.07 1.35
N TRP A 64 -3.71 14.33 1.54
CA TRP A 64 -4.46 15.29 2.36
C TRP A 64 -5.86 15.56 1.81
N PHE A 65 -6.00 15.73 0.49
CA PHE A 65 -7.30 15.95 -0.15
C PHE A 65 -8.23 14.74 -0.04
N ILE A 66 -7.72 13.51 -0.10
CA ILE A 66 -8.52 12.29 0.12
C ILE A 66 -9.15 12.32 1.52
N HIS A 67 -8.36 12.61 2.55
CA HIS A 67 -8.84 12.63 3.92
C HIS A 67 -9.76 13.82 4.21
N VAL A 68 -9.46 15.01 3.69
CA VAL A 68 -10.37 16.16 3.80
C VAL A 68 -11.70 15.88 3.07
N GLY A 69 -11.65 15.27 1.89
CA GLY A 69 -12.84 14.83 1.17
C GLY A 69 -13.65 13.80 1.96
N ALA A 70 -12.99 12.85 2.60
CA ALA A 70 -13.63 11.87 3.48
C ALA A 70 -14.29 12.53 4.71
N LEU A 71 -13.64 13.51 5.33
CA LEU A 71 -14.23 14.29 6.45
C LEU A 71 -15.53 14.97 6.01
N ILE A 72 -15.52 15.64 4.85
CA ILE A 72 -16.72 16.30 4.31
C ILE A 72 -17.80 15.27 3.98
N ALA A 73 -17.44 14.14 3.38
CA ALA A 73 -18.40 13.08 3.06
C ALA A 73 -19.07 12.49 4.30
N TYR A 74 -18.29 12.09 5.31
CA TYR A 74 -18.81 11.50 6.54
C TYR A 74 -19.54 12.50 7.45
N SER A 75 -19.20 13.79 7.38
CA SER A 75 -19.84 14.82 8.20
C SER A 75 -21.07 15.43 7.51
N CYS A 76 -20.93 15.89 6.26
CA CYS A 76 -22.00 16.62 5.58
C CYS A 76 -22.92 15.68 4.79
N VAL A 77 -22.37 14.87 3.88
CA VAL A 77 -23.18 14.03 2.99
C VAL A 77 -23.95 12.98 3.78
N ALA A 78 -23.32 12.38 4.79
CA ALA A 78 -23.99 11.39 5.63
C ALA A 78 -25.10 11.97 6.52
N LEU A 79 -24.99 13.24 6.93
CA LEU A 79 -26.09 13.93 7.63
C LEU A 79 -27.25 14.22 6.67
N VAL A 80 -26.97 14.66 5.43
CA VAL A 80 -28.01 14.85 4.40
C VAL A 80 -28.74 13.53 4.11
N GLN A 81 -28.00 12.43 4.00
CA GLN A 81 -28.58 11.10 3.75
C GLN A 81 -29.53 10.65 4.86
N GLN A 82 -29.15 10.87 6.13
CA GLN A 82 -29.91 10.35 7.27
C GLN A 82 -31.02 11.29 7.77
N ASN A 83 -30.86 12.60 7.62
CA ASN A 83 -31.83 13.60 8.12
C ASN A 83 -32.79 14.12 7.04
N ILE A 84 -32.35 14.20 5.77
CA ILE A 84 -33.16 14.80 4.70
C ILE A 84 -33.72 13.69 3.80
N SER A 85 -32.86 13.06 3.00
CA SER A 85 -33.28 12.05 2.02
C SER A 85 -32.06 11.34 1.43
N PHE A 86 -32.18 10.04 1.21
CA PHE A 86 -31.15 9.25 0.53
C PHE A 86 -30.96 9.67 -0.92
N GLU A 87 -32.03 10.06 -1.63
CA GLU A 87 -31.97 10.47 -3.04
C GLU A 87 -31.04 11.68 -3.25
N ILE A 88 -31.22 12.74 -2.46
CA ILE A 88 -30.37 13.94 -2.50
C ILE A 88 -28.95 13.58 -2.09
N GLY A 89 -28.81 12.73 -1.08
CA GLY A 89 -27.51 12.25 -0.61
C GLY A 89 -26.70 11.48 -1.67
N TYR A 90 -27.35 10.71 -2.55
CA TYR A 90 -26.68 10.03 -3.67
C TYR A 90 -26.43 10.92 -4.88
N LEU A 91 -27.22 11.99 -5.05
CA LEU A 91 -27.01 12.97 -6.11
C LEU A 91 -25.70 13.75 -5.93
N ILE A 92 -25.28 14.04 -4.70
CA ILE A 92 -24.05 14.79 -4.42
C ILE A 92 -22.79 14.06 -4.96
N PRO A 93 -22.50 12.79 -4.62
CA PRO A 93 -21.40 12.04 -5.22
C PRO A 93 -21.52 11.89 -6.74
N PHE A 94 -22.73 11.71 -7.26
CA PHE A 94 -22.96 11.58 -8.71
C PHE A 94 -22.52 12.83 -9.47
N LEU A 95 -22.95 14.02 -9.03
CA LEU A 95 -22.56 15.28 -9.64
C LEU A 95 -21.06 15.57 -9.49
N SER A 96 -20.48 15.21 -8.35
CA SER A 96 -19.03 15.32 -8.11
C SER A 96 -18.22 14.44 -9.09
N MET A 97 -18.64 13.19 -9.28
CA MET A 97 -18.01 12.27 -10.24
C MET A 97 -18.17 12.75 -11.69
N LEU A 98 -19.34 13.28 -12.05
CA LEU A 98 -19.59 13.86 -13.37
C LEU A 98 -18.67 15.05 -13.63
N PHE A 99 -18.52 15.95 -12.64
CA PHE A 99 -17.59 17.08 -12.72
C PHE A 99 -16.14 16.61 -12.90
N ALA A 100 -15.70 15.62 -12.12
CA ALA A 100 -14.37 15.04 -12.25
C ALA A 100 -14.14 14.43 -13.65
N MET A 101 -15.14 13.74 -14.20
CA MET A 101 -15.07 13.19 -15.55
C MET A 101 -14.97 14.29 -16.62
N VAL A 102 -15.77 15.34 -16.54
CA VAL A 102 -15.71 16.48 -17.48
C VAL A 102 -14.34 17.16 -17.40
N ALA A 103 -13.81 17.38 -16.20
CA ALA A 103 -12.48 17.95 -16.01
C ALA A 103 -11.39 17.08 -16.63
N LEU A 104 -11.46 15.75 -16.44
CA LEU A 104 -10.51 14.80 -17.01
C LEU A 104 -10.56 14.78 -18.54
N VAL A 105 -11.75 14.73 -19.12
CA VAL A 105 -11.91 14.75 -20.59
C VAL A 105 -11.49 16.09 -21.19
N SER A 106 -11.73 17.20 -20.50
CA SER A 106 -11.29 18.53 -20.93
C SER A 106 -9.76 18.65 -20.99
N GLY A 107 -9.06 17.96 -20.08
CA GLY A 107 -7.59 17.90 -20.04
C GLY A 107 -6.96 16.97 -21.07
N ARG A 108 -7.74 16.26 -21.90
CA ARG A 108 -7.22 15.20 -22.80
C ARG A 108 -6.08 15.65 -23.72
N ASN A 109 -6.10 16.90 -24.18
CA ASN A 109 -5.11 17.45 -25.11
C ASN A 109 -3.77 17.79 -24.43
N ILE A 110 -3.73 17.81 -23.08
CA ILE A 110 -2.55 18.15 -22.28
C ILE A 110 -1.83 16.86 -21.81
N TYR A 111 -2.54 15.73 -21.78
CA TYR A 111 -2.01 14.49 -21.23
C TYR A 111 -0.95 13.86 -22.13
N ARG A 112 0.17 13.47 -21.53
CA ARG A 112 1.20 12.68 -22.20
C ARG A 112 0.82 11.21 -22.12
N HIS A 113 0.45 10.63 -23.25
CA HIS A 113 0.11 9.22 -23.34
C HIS A 113 1.37 8.35 -23.33
N SER A 114 1.41 7.37 -22.43
CA SER A 114 2.43 6.32 -22.41
C SER A 114 2.05 5.19 -23.36
N TYR A 115 3.02 4.66 -24.09
CA TYR A 115 2.82 3.51 -24.97
C TYR A 115 2.37 2.27 -24.17
N PRO A 116 1.48 1.44 -24.74
CA PRO A 116 1.03 0.22 -24.07
C PRO A 116 2.18 -0.79 -24.00
N ALA A 117 2.75 -1.06 -22.82
CA ALA A 117 3.42 -2.35 -22.65
C ALA A 117 2.41 -3.45 -22.48
N GLY A 118 2.76 -4.57 -23.11
CA GLY A 118 2.13 -5.84 -22.84
C GLY A 118 2.14 -6.20 -21.35
N SER A 119 1.15 -7.02 -20.97
CA SER A 119 0.87 -7.37 -19.57
C SER A 119 2.06 -8.03 -18.87
N ALA A 120 2.49 -7.39 -17.78
CA ALA A 120 3.41 -7.92 -16.78
C ALA A 120 2.95 -9.28 -16.22
N LEU A 121 1.64 -9.44 -15.97
CA LEU A 121 1.09 -10.69 -15.42
C LEU A 121 1.20 -11.86 -16.39
N LEU A 122 0.92 -11.62 -17.67
CA LEU A 122 1.06 -12.64 -18.69
C LEU A 122 2.53 -13.10 -18.83
N GLN A 123 3.48 -12.17 -18.69
CA GLN A 123 4.91 -12.52 -18.68
C GLN A 123 5.29 -13.33 -17.43
N SER A 124 4.87 -12.89 -16.24
CA SER A 124 5.11 -13.63 -14.99
C SER A 124 4.50 -15.03 -15.01
N ALA A 125 3.28 -15.19 -15.53
CA ALA A 125 2.62 -16.48 -15.67
C ALA A 125 3.35 -17.41 -16.65
N LYS A 126 3.87 -16.89 -17.76
CA LYS A 126 4.71 -17.66 -18.69
C LYS A 126 6.01 -18.12 -18.04
N ILE A 127 6.68 -17.25 -17.28
CA ILE A 127 7.91 -17.57 -16.54
C ILE A 127 7.65 -18.68 -15.51
N ILE A 128 6.55 -18.56 -14.73
CA ILE A 128 6.17 -19.57 -13.73
C ILE A 128 5.86 -20.91 -14.40
N ARG A 129 5.08 -20.90 -15.49
CA ARG A 129 4.73 -22.10 -16.24
C ARG A 129 5.97 -22.80 -16.82
N GLU A 130 6.86 -22.05 -17.44
CA GLU A 130 8.10 -22.59 -18.00
C GLU A 130 9.02 -23.11 -16.89
N GLY A 131 9.17 -22.36 -15.80
CA GLY A 131 9.95 -22.75 -14.63
C GLY A 131 9.47 -24.07 -14.04
N ILE A 132 8.16 -24.22 -13.79
CA ILE A 132 7.57 -25.46 -13.24
C ILE A 132 7.75 -26.64 -14.21
N LYS A 133 7.48 -26.43 -15.50
CA LYS A 133 7.58 -27.51 -16.51
C LYS A 133 9.01 -28.05 -16.61
N ARG A 134 10.00 -27.17 -16.53
CA ARG A 134 11.42 -27.51 -16.71
C ARG A 134 12.16 -27.83 -15.41
N HIS A 135 11.54 -27.55 -14.26
CA HIS A 135 12.20 -27.65 -12.95
C HIS A 135 12.82 -29.03 -12.71
N LYS A 136 12.10 -30.12 -13.00
CA LYS A 136 12.58 -31.50 -12.74
C LYS A 136 13.83 -31.84 -13.57
N LEU A 137 13.84 -31.47 -14.85
CA LEU A 137 14.95 -31.78 -15.77
C LEU A 137 16.21 -31.01 -15.36
N VAL A 138 16.08 -29.69 -15.16
CA VAL A 138 17.21 -28.83 -14.81
C VAL A 138 17.75 -29.18 -13.41
N LYS A 139 16.87 -29.48 -12.45
CA LYS A 139 17.26 -29.91 -11.10
C LYS A 139 18.12 -31.17 -11.11
N ASN A 140 17.81 -32.15 -11.95
CA ASN A 140 18.60 -33.38 -12.07
C ASN A 140 19.99 -33.09 -12.66
N GLN A 141 20.07 -32.23 -13.68
CA GLN A 141 21.35 -31.80 -14.28
C GLN A 141 22.23 -31.01 -13.30
N ALA A 142 21.65 -30.08 -12.54
CA ALA A 142 22.42 -29.33 -11.56
C ALA A 142 22.85 -30.21 -10.37
N ARG A 143 22.04 -31.19 -9.97
CA ARG A 143 22.41 -32.15 -8.93
C ARG A 143 23.62 -32.98 -9.34
N SER A 144 23.71 -33.41 -10.60
CA SER A 144 24.92 -34.08 -11.11
C SER A 144 26.16 -33.19 -11.13
N GLN A 145 25.99 -31.87 -11.08
CA GLN A 145 27.07 -30.87 -11.05
C GLN A 145 27.29 -30.26 -9.65
N GLY A 146 26.65 -30.81 -8.60
CA GLY A 146 26.75 -30.29 -7.24
C GLY A 146 26.12 -28.90 -7.01
N ARG A 147 25.35 -28.37 -7.97
CA ARG A 147 24.71 -27.04 -7.88
C ARG A 147 23.30 -27.10 -7.32
N LYS A 148 22.96 -26.16 -6.44
CA LYS A 148 21.58 -25.93 -5.95
C LYS A 148 20.91 -24.88 -6.84
N ILE A 149 19.70 -25.17 -7.31
CA ILE A 149 18.88 -24.24 -8.10
C ILE A 149 17.52 -24.03 -7.45
N SER A 150 17.04 -22.79 -7.48
CA SER A 150 15.69 -22.42 -7.05
C SER A 150 14.63 -22.92 -8.04
N SER A 151 13.37 -22.99 -7.60
CA SER A 151 12.24 -23.53 -8.37
C SER A 151 12.12 -22.91 -9.77
N LEU A 152 12.27 -21.59 -9.87
CA LEU A 152 12.06 -20.82 -11.09
C LEU A 152 13.34 -20.55 -11.89
N ASP A 153 14.51 -20.92 -11.38
CA ASP A 153 15.79 -20.71 -12.09
C ASP A 153 15.86 -21.50 -13.41
N ALA A 154 15.05 -22.55 -13.56
CA ALA A 154 14.92 -23.34 -14.79
C ALA A 154 14.37 -22.53 -15.99
N ALA A 155 13.75 -21.37 -15.74
CA ALA A 155 13.26 -20.46 -16.79
C ALA A 155 14.34 -19.50 -17.31
N LYS A 156 15.52 -19.43 -16.67
CA LYS A 156 16.62 -18.55 -17.06
C LYS A 156 17.30 -19.06 -18.34
N LYS A 157 17.67 -18.15 -19.24
CA LYS A 157 18.45 -18.45 -20.46
C LYS A 157 19.72 -19.26 -20.18
N GLU A 158 20.42 -18.96 -19.08
CA GLU A 158 21.62 -19.70 -18.62
C GLU A 158 21.36 -21.20 -18.38
N ASN A 159 20.13 -21.56 -18.03
CA ASN A 159 19.69 -22.94 -17.78
C ASN A 159 18.88 -23.51 -18.97
N GLY A 160 18.99 -22.88 -20.14
CA GLY A 160 18.30 -23.25 -21.38
C GLY A 160 16.88 -22.69 -21.51
N GLY A 161 16.43 -21.83 -20.58
CA GLY A 161 15.12 -21.18 -20.57
C GLY A 161 14.95 -20.06 -21.61
N SER A 162 13.74 -19.54 -21.75
CA SER A 162 13.44 -18.44 -22.71
C SER A 162 13.68 -17.03 -22.14
N PHE A 163 13.85 -16.88 -20.83
CA PHE A 163 13.76 -15.59 -20.14
C PHE A 163 15.08 -15.12 -19.53
N ASP A 164 15.30 -13.80 -19.50
CA ASP A 164 16.50 -13.18 -18.93
C ASP A 164 16.55 -13.35 -17.41
N ALA A 165 17.74 -13.54 -16.84
CA ALA A 165 17.91 -13.82 -15.42
C ALA A 165 17.28 -12.75 -14.52
N GLU A 166 17.41 -11.48 -14.89
CA GLU A 166 16.81 -10.34 -14.18
C GLU A 166 15.28 -10.43 -14.09
N THR A 167 14.62 -10.79 -15.20
CA THR A 167 13.16 -10.93 -15.23
C THR A 167 12.68 -12.09 -14.36
N VAL A 168 13.40 -13.21 -14.35
CA VAL A 168 13.09 -14.38 -13.52
C VAL A 168 13.33 -14.07 -12.04
N ASP A 169 14.42 -13.37 -11.71
CA ASP A 169 14.75 -12.98 -10.34
C ASP A 169 13.76 -11.96 -9.77
N GLY A 170 13.23 -11.05 -10.62
CA GLY A 170 12.14 -10.14 -10.25
C GLY A 170 10.85 -10.87 -9.89
N VAL A 171 10.44 -11.87 -10.70
CA VAL A 171 9.27 -12.71 -10.43
C VAL A 171 9.47 -13.55 -9.16
N LEU A 172 10.64 -14.15 -8.99
CA LEU A 172 10.97 -14.94 -7.80
C LEU A 172 10.94 -14.07 -6.53
N SER A 173 11.45 -12.86 -6.59
CA SER A 173 11.39 -11.89 -5.48
C SER A 173 9.95 -11.50 -5.15
N SER A 174 9.12 -11.31 -6.17
CA SER A 174 7.69 -11.02 -5.99
C SER A 174 6.93 -12.15 -5.30
N LEU A 175 7.22 -13.40 -5.67
CA LEU A 175 6.61 -14.59 -5.05
C LEU A 175 7.02 -14.78 -3.58
N LYS A 176 8.23 -14.37 -3.19
CA LYS A 176 8.68 -14.45 -1.78
C LYS A 176 7.89 -13.53 -0.85
N VAL A 177 7.26 -12.49 -1.37
CA VAL A 177 6.42 -11.57 -0.59
C VAL A 177 4.95 -12.01 -0.56
N LEU A 178 4.56 -13.02 -1.37
CA LEU A 178 3.21 -13.57 -1.38
C LEU A 178 2.64 -13.85 0.03
N PRO A 179 3.40 -14.42 0.98
CA PRO A 179 2.91 -14.64 2.34
C PRO A 179 2.53 -13.35 3.10
N VAL A 180 3.21 -12.23 2.84
CA VAL A 180 2.89 -10.93 3.45
C VAL A 180 1.52 -10.44 2.98
N PHE A 181 1.13 -10.73 1.73
CA PHE A 181 -0.19 -10.37 1.22
C PHE A 181 -1.33 -11.08 1.94
N ILE A 182 -1.13 -12.33 2.39
CA ILE A 182 -2.13 -13.04 3.19
C ILE A 182 -2.43 -12.26 4.48
N ALA A 183 -1.39 -11.74 5.14
CA ALA A 183 -1.57 -10.91 6.32
C ALA A 183 -2.31 -9.60 6.01
N ILE A 184 -2.04 -8.98 4.85
CA ILE A 184 -2.76 -7.78 4.39
C ILE A 184 -4.25 -8.05 4.14
N ILE A 185 -4.62 -9.24 3.66
CA ILE A 185 -6.03 -9.61 3.46
C ILE A 185 -6.79 -9.56 4.79
N PHE A 186 -6.20 -10.09 5.87
CA PHE A 186 -6.83 -10.04 7.19
C PHE A 186 -6.98 -8.60 7.71
N TYR A 187 -5.98 -7.74 7.47
CA TYR A 187 -6.10 -6.32 7.77
C TYR A 187 -7.31 -5.69 7.06
N TRP A 188 -7.45 -5.89 5.74
CA TRP A 188 -8.58 -5.34 4.98
C TRP A 188 -9.93 -5.91 5.41
N ALA A 189 -9.98 -7.19 5.79
CA ALA A 189 -11.20 -7.82 6.29
C ALA A 189 -11.68 -7.16 7.59
N ILE A 190 -10.76 -6.79 8.49
CA ILE A 190 -11.06 -6.06 9.73
C ILE A 190 -11.40 -4.60 9.42
N TYR A 191 -10.62 -3.93 8.58
CA TYR A 191 -10.86 -2.54 8.19
C TYR A 191 -12.26 -2.35 7.60
N SER A 192 -12.69 -3.28 6.74
CA SER A 192 -14.02 -3.24 6.10
C SER A 192 -15.17 -3.37 7.10
N GLN A 193 -14.92 -3.86 8.33
CA GLN A 193 -15.94 -3.93 9.38
C GLN A 193 -16.43 -2.55 9.83
N MET A 194 -15.61 -1.49 9.67
CA MET A 194 -16.00 -0.12 9.99
C MET A 194 -17.25 0.33 9.22
N SER A 195 -17.35 -0.07 7.95
CA SER A 195 -18.48 0.29 7.08
C SER A 195 -19.67 -0.67 7.20
N SER A 196 -19.50 -1.85 7.81
CA SER A 196 -20.53 -2.87 7.93
C SER A 196 -20.95 -3.11 9.38
N THR A 197 -20.24 -3.98 10.10
CA THR A 197 -20.62 -4.43 11.45
C THR A 197 -20.60 -3.30 12.46
N TYR A 198 -19.60 -2.41 12.41
CA TYR A 198 -19.52 -1.28 13.34
C TYR A 198 -20.63 -0.25 13.05
N PHE A 199 -20.96 -0.08 11.78
CA PHE A 199 -22.08 0.75 11.36
C PHE A 199 -23.40 0.18 11.89
N LEU A 200 -23.66 -1.12 11.72
CA LEU A 200 -24.85 -1.78 12.26
C LEU A 200 -24.94 -1.67 13.78
N GLN A 201 -23.82 -1.88 14.48
CA GLN A 201 -23.74 -1.67 15.93
C GLN A 201 -24.13 -0.24 16.32
N GLY A 202 -23.67 0.77 15.58
CA GLY A 202 -24.02 2.17 15.83
C GLY A 202 -25.49 2.49 15.61
N THR A 203 -26.20 1.78 14.71
CA THR A 203 -27.66 2.00 14.49
C THR A 203 -28.55 1.58 15.66
N VAL A 204 -28.04 0.74 16.56
CA VAL A 204 -28.75 0.23 17.75
C VAL A 204 -28.22 0.82 19.06
N MET A 205 -27.43 1.90 18.96
CA MET A 205 -26.92 2.70 20.07
C MET A 205 -27.60 4.07 20.07
N ASP A 206 -27.53 4.78 21.19
CA ASP A 206 -28.08 6.13 21.31
C ASP A 206 -27.23 7.11 20.51
N ILE A 207 -27.86 7.69 19.48
CA ILE A 207 -27.26 8.66 18.56
C ILE A 207 -27.62 10.12 18.89
N SER A 208 -28.37 10.35 19.97
CA SER A 208 -28.82 11.69 20.34
C SER A 208 -27.69 12.48 20.99
N ILE A 209 -27.41 13.67 20.45
CA ILE A 209 -26.44 14.62 21.04
C ILE A 209 -27.17 15.93 21.24
N ASN A 210 -27.41 16.29 22.50
CA ASN A 210 -28.15 17.50 22.90
C ASN A 210 -29.50 17.66 22.15
N GLY A 211 -30.19 16.55 21.89
CA GLY A 211 -31.50 16.53 21.21
C GLY A 211 -31.45 16.46 19.68
N ALA A 212 -30.27 16.52 19.04
CA ALA A 212 -30.12 16.34 17.61
C ALA A 212 -29.64 14.91 17.27
N PRO A 213 -30.26 14.21 16.31
CA PRO A 213 -29.79 12.90 15.86
C PRO A 213 -28.51 13.05 15.02
N MET A 214 -27.43 12.40 15.46
CA MET A 214 -26.17 12.36 14.71
C MET A 214 -26.16 11.17 13.75
N SER A 215 -25.49 11.35 12.60
CA SER A 215 -25.29 10.24 11.67
C SER A 215 -24.24 9.26 12.16
N VAL A 216 -24.56 7.96 12.14
CA VAL A 216 -23.63 6.89 12.54
C VAL A 216 -22.32 6.94 11.76
N ALA A 217 -22.37 7.40 10.50
CA ALA A 217 -21.19 7.50 9.64
C ALA A 217 -20.15 8.51 10.15
N VAL A 218 -20.56 9.49 10.99
CA VAL A 218 -19.68 10.49 11.60
C VAL A 218 -18.60 9.82 12.45
N LEU A 219 -18.81 8.60 12.94
CA LEU A 219 -17.76 7.87 13.65
C LEU A 219 -16.48 7.64 12.83
N ASN A 220 -16.59 7.53 11.50
CA ASN A 220 -15.42 7.41 10.62
C ASN A 220 -14.58 8.70 10.60
N VAL A 221 -15.15 9.86 10.97
CA VAL A 221 -14.39 11.11 11.14
C VAL A 221 -13.31 10.94 12.20
N PHE A 222 -13.60 10.26 13.30
CA PHE A 222 -12.59 10.01 14.34
C PHE A 222 -11.42 9.19 13.81
N ASN A 223 -11.67 8.17 12.99
CA ASN A 223 -10.60 7.41 12.32
C ASN A 223 -9.73 8.33 11.47
N VAL A 224 -10.35 9.15 10.60
CA VAL A 224 -9.63 10.05 9.69
C VAL A 224 -8.81 11.10 10.46
N VAL A 225 -9.38 11.69 11.51
CA VAL A 225 -8.69 12.68 12.35
C VAL A 225 -7.49 12.04 13.05
N ILE A 226 -7.64 10.83 13.60
CA ILE A 226 -6.55 10.10 14.24
C ILE A 226 -5.44 9.81 13.24
N VAL A 227 -5.77 9.35 12.02
CA VAL A 227 -4.80 9.11 10.95
C VAL A 227 -4.03 10.40 10.63
N LEU A 228 -4.72 11.52 10.44
CA LEU A 228 -4.10 12.81 10.10
C LEU A 228 -3.17 13.33 11.21
N ILE A 229 -3.54 13.16 12.48
CA ILE A 229 -2.72 13.58 13.63
C ILE A 229 -1.54 12.62 13.83
N LEU A 230 -1.74 11.32 13.61
CA LEU A 230 -0.74 10.30 13.91
C LEU A 230 0.40 10.27 12.88
N ILE A 231 0.15 10.61 11.62
CA ILE A 231 1.19 10.67 10.57
C ILE A 231 2.36 11.61 10.96
N PRO A 232 2.15 12.91 11.26
CA PRO A 232 3.25 13.80 11.61
C PRO A 232 3.93 13.39 12.92
N ILE A 233 3.19 12.82 13.87
CA ILE A 233 3.74 12.28 15.11
C ILE A 233 4.69 11.12 14.80
N LEU A 234 4.28 10.17 13.98
CA LEU A 234 5.11 9.03 13.61
C LEU A 234 6.33 9.44 12.79
N ASP A 235 6.22 10.43 11.91
CA ASP A 235 7.38 10.97 11.21
C ASP A 235 8.42 11.55 12.17
N PHE A 236 7.97 12.25 13.21
CA PHE A 236 8.86 12.75 14.27
C PHE A 236 9.48 11.60 15.08
N VAL A 237 8.67 10.62 15.49
CA VAL A 237 9.12 9.44 16.23
C VAL A 237 10.13 8.62 15.43
N TYR A 238 9.91 8.43 14.13
CA TYR A 238 10.86 7.72 13.27
C TYR A 238 12.16 8.48 13.08
N LYS A 239 12.13 9.82 12.94
CA LYS A 239 13.35 10.64 12.94
C LYS A 239 14.13 10.50 14.25
N TYR A 240 13.44 10.40 15.37
CA TYR A 240 14.06 10.18 16.68
C TYR A 240 14.66 8.76 16.82
N LEU A 241 13.92 7.73 16.42
CA LEU A 241 14.40 6.34 16.38
C LEU A 241 15.63 6.16 15.48
N GLN A 242 15.70 6.90 14.37
CA GLN A 242 16.87 6.96 13.49
C GLN A 242 18.10 7.53 14.19
N LYS A 243 17.93 8.59 15.01
CA LYS A 243 19.04 9.14 15.81
C LYS A 243 19.57 8.16 16.86
N ILE A 244 18.70 7.29 17.38
CA ILE A 244 19.05 6.24 18.36
C ILE A 244 19.64 4.99 17.69
N GLY A 245 19.62 4.90 16.35
CA GLY A 245 20.11 3.74 15.61
C GLY A 245 19.20 2.51 15.69
N LYS A 246 17.98 2.64 16.24
CA LYS A 246 17.00 1.55 16.33
C LYS A 246 15.85 1.81 15.37
N ASN A 247 16.07 1.51 14.09
CA ASN A 247 15.01 1.63 13.08
C ASN A 247 14.16 0.37 13.03
N PRO A 248 12.86 0.42 13.40
CA PRO A 248 11.99 -0.73 13.23
C PRO A 248 11.85 -1.04 11.74
N THR A 249 11.99 -2.32 11.40
CA THR A 249 11.85 -2.80 10.02
C THR A 249 10.42 -2.58 9.50
N PRO A 250 10.20 -2.40 8.19
CA PRO A 250 8.86 -2.28 7.61
C PRO A 250 7.92 -3.41 8.03
N LEU A 251 8.43 -4.65 8.05
CA LEU A 251 7.65 -5.82 8.43
C LEU A 251 7.23 -5.81 9.90
N GLN A 252 8.10 -5.34 10.81
CA GLN A 252 7.74 -5.19 12.24
C GLN A 252 6.65 -4.13 12.44
N ARG A 253 6.71 -3.02 11.69
CA ARG A 253 5.68 -1.96 11.74
C ARG A 253 4.33 -2.49 11.25
N MET A 254 4.35 -3.27 10.16
CA MET A 254 3.15 -3.93 9.66
C MET A 254 2.56 -4.92 10.67
N GLY A 255 3.41 -5.72 11.33
CA GLY A 255 2.97 -6.64 12.39
C GLY A 255 2.31 -5.91 13.56
N PHE A 256 2.86 -4.76 13.99
CA PHE A 256 2.26 -3.93 15.03
C PHE A 256 0.88 -3.39 14.62
N GLY A 257 0.75 -2.91 13.38
CA GLY A 257 -0.53 -2.44 12.85
C GLY A 257 -1.61 -3.54 12.84
N LEU A 258 -1.24 -4.75 12.45
CA LEU A 258 -2.15 -5.91 12.46
C LEU A 258 -2.65 -6.24 13.88
N VAL A 259 -1.75 -6.25 14.88
CA VAL A 259 -2.13 -6.49 16.27
C VAL A 259 -3.12 -5.44 16.77
N LEU A 260 -2.88 -4.16 16.47
CA LEU A 260 -3.79 -3.08 16.84
C LEU A 260 -5.17 -3.24 16.19
N THR A 261 -5.23 -3.62 14.91
CA THR A 261 -6.52 -3.89 14.25
C THR A 261 -7.24 -5.09 14.85
N ALA A 262 -6.53 -6.15 15.25
CA ALA A 262 -7.14 -7.28 15.93
C ALA A 262 -7.71 -6.89 17.30
N LEU A 263 -7.00 -6.03 18.06
CA LEU A 263 -7.49 -5.48 19.31
C LEU A 263 -8.76 -4.63 19.13
N SER A 264 -8.91 -3.93 18.00
CA SER A 264 -10.16 -3.20 17.70
C SER A 264 -11.37 -4.12 17.67
N VAL A 265 -11.27 -5.29 17.05
CA VAL A 265 -12.37 -6.26 16.98
C VAL A 265 -12.72 -6.79 18.38
N ALA A 266 -11.69 -7.05 19.21
CA ALA A 266 -11.91 -7.46 20.60
C ALA A 266 -12.64 -6.38 21.41
N VAL A 267 -12.23 -5.12 21.27
CA VAL A 267 -12.90 -3.97 21.90
C VAL A 267 -14.35 -3.84 21.41
N ALA A 268 -14.60 -4.00 20.12
CA ALA A 268 -15.95 -3.96 19.56
C ALA A 268 -16.86 -5.06 20.13
N GLY A 269 -16.30 -6.25 20.37
CA GLY A 269 -17.00 -7.33 21.06
C GLY A 269 -17.34 -6.98 22.52
N ILE A 270 -16.42 -6.34 23.24
CA ILE A 270 -16.67 -5.89 24.63
C ILE A 270 -17.77 -4.83 24.67
N VAL A 271 -17.71 -3.84 23.77
CA VAL A 271 -18.74 -2.79 23.66
C VAL A 271 -20.11 -3.41 23.35
N GLU A 272 -20.16 -4.43 22.48
CA GLU A 272 -21.41 -5.12 22.16
C GLU A 272 -21.99 -5.89 23.36
N ILE A 273 -21.14 -6.58 24.13
CA ILE A 273 -21.57 -7.29 25.34
C ILE A 273 -22.15 -6.29 26.35
N PHE A 274 -21.48 -5.16 26.55
CA PHE A 274 -21.97 -4.09 27.44
C PHE A 274 -23.31 -3.53 26.96
N ARG A 275 -23.42 -3.22 25.67
CA ARG A 275 -24.64 -2.72 25.03
C ARG A 275 -25.83 -3.65 25.21
N VAL A 276 -25.64 -4.95 24.96
CA VAL A 276 -26.71 -5.96 25.13
C VAL A 276 -27.11 -6.11 26.59
N LYS A 277 -26.16 -6.04 27.52
CA LYS A 277 -26.45 -6.11 28.96
C LYS A 277 -27.32 -4.94 29.42
N GLU A 278 -26.98 -3.72 28.98
CA GLU A 278 -27.77 -2.52 29.28
C GLU A 278 -29.19 -2.59 28.68
N LEU A 279 -29.30 -3.04 27.44
CA LEU A 279 -30.60 -3.22 26.77
C LEU A 279 -31.52 -4.20 27.52
N ARG A 280 -30.96 -5.27 28.11
CA ARG A 280 -31.72 -6.24 28.91
C ARG A 280 -32.10 -5.71 30.29
N ALA A 281 -31.30 -4.84 30.88
CA ALA A 281 -31.50 -4.33 32.23
C ALA A 281 -32.51 -3.16 32.26
N HIS A 282 -32.37 -2.21 31.33
CA HIS A 282 -33.12 -0.95 31.34
C HIS A 282 -34.19 -0.88 30.24
N GLY A 283 -34.25 -1.87 29.35
CA GLY A 283 -35.10 -1.83 28.17
C GLY A 283 -34.46 -1.03 27.02
N GLY A 284 -35.20 -0.92 25.91
CA GLY A 284 -34.75 -0.18 24.73
C GLY A 284 -35.64 1.01 24.42
N VAL A 285 -35.06 2.02 23.78
CA VAL A 285 -35.73 3.23 23.33
C VAL A 285 -35.90 3.16 21.82
N VAL A 286 -37.10 3.46 21.33
CA VAL A 286 -37.36 3.53 19.89
C VAL A 286 -36.81 4.85 19.36
N GLN A 287 -35.78 4.76 18.53
CA GLN A 287 -35.21 5.91 17.81
C GLN A 287 -35.57 5.83 16.32
N LEU A 288 -35.78 6.99 15.70
CA LEU A 288 -36.04 7.09 14.26
C LEU A 288 -34.75 7.41 13.54
N LEU A 289 -34.29 6.47 12.69
CA LEU A 289 -33.15 6.68 11.80
C LEU A 289 -33.65 6.67 10.36
N ALA A 290 -33.53 7.79 9.67
CA ALA A 290 -34.06 7.98 8.31
C ALA A 290 -35.53 7.52 8.16
N ASN A 291 -36.41 7.97 9.07
CA ASN A 291 -37.83 7.61 9.17
C ASN A 291 -38.12 6.12 9.41
N LYS A 292 -37.13 5.33 9.82
CA LYS A 292 -37.32 3.92 10.22
C LYS A 292 -37.12 3.78 11.73
N PRO A 293 -38.05 3.11 12.45
CA PRO A 293 -37.88 2.88 13.88
C PRO A 293 -36.85 1.78 14.14
N TYR A 294 -35.89 2.06 15.02
CA TYR A 294 -34.90 1.12 15.53
C TYR A 294 -35.00 1.04 17.06
N ASN A 295 -34.88 -0.17 17.61
CA ASN A 295 -34.82 -0.38 19.05
C ASN A 295 -33.38 -0.22 19.54
N ALA A 296 -33.07 0.93 20.14
CA ALA A 296 -31.74 1.31 20.58
C ALA A 296 -31.54 1.15 22.09
N SER A 297 -30.31 0.85 22.50
CA SER A 297 -29.91 0.86 23.90
C SER A 297 -29.53 2.28 24.37
N HIS A 298 -29.61 2.54 25.67
CA HIS A 298 -29.12 3.79 26.29
C HIS A 298 -27.60 4.01 26.23
N VAL A 299 -26.84 3.07 25.65
CA VAL A 299 -25.39 3.24 25.46
C VAL A 299 -25.14 4.22 24.33
N SER A 300 -24.42 5.31 24.64
CA SER A 300 -24.03 6.31 23.65
C SER A 300 -23.15 5.73 22.55
N ILE A 301 -23.38 6.17 21.31
CA ILE A 301 -22.57 5.85 20.13
C ILE A 301 -21.07 6.13 20.33
N PHE A 302 -20.71 7.09 21.19
CA PHE A 302 -19.32 7.42 21.48
C PHE A 302 -18.53 6.31 22.18
N ALA A 303 -19.21 5.30 22.74
CA ALA A 303 -18.54 4.10 23.26
C ALA A 303 -17.78 3.32 22.17
N GLN A 304 -18.04 3.58 20.88
CA GLN A 304 -17.31 3.02 19.75
C GLN A 304 -16.01 3.80 19.41
N ILE A 305 -15.73 4.97 20.00
CA ILE A 305 -14.49 5.72 19.69
C ILE A 305 -13.22 4.85 19.84
N PRO A 306 -13.05 4.01 20.88
CA PRO A 306 -11.84 3.21 21.05
C PRO A 306 -11.57 2.20 19.91
N GLN A 307 -12.60 1.53 19.38
CA GLN A 307 -12.44 0.60 18.24
C GLN A 307 -12.05 1.37 16.96
N PHE A 308 -12.69 2.50 16.66
CA PHE A 308 -12.31 3.33 15.51
C PHE A 308 -10.88 3.90 15.66
N ALA A 309 -10.49 4.29 16.87
CA ALA A 309 -9.14 4.76 17.15
C ALA A 309 -8.09 3.67 16.89
N LEU A 310 -8.30 2.46 17.41
CA LEU A 310 -7.39 1.34 17.22
C LEU A 310 -7.21 0.96 15.74
N ILE A 311 -8.28 1.02 14.94
CA ILE A 311 -8.16 0.85 13.48
C ILE A 311 -7.34 1.98 12.86
N GLY A 312 -7.58 3.23 13.25
CA GLY A 312 -6.81 4.38 12.75
C GLY A 312 -5.33 4.28 13.07
N PHE A 313 -4.97 3.88 14.29
CA PHE A 313 -3.58 3.58 14.64
C PHE A 313 -3.02 2.45 13.76
N GLY A 314 -3.75 1.33 13.65
CA GLY A 314 -3.35 0.18 12.84
C GLY A 314 -3.18 0.52 11.35
N GLU A 315 -4.01 1.41 10.82
CA GLU A 315 -3.96 1.91 9.45
C GLU A 315 -2.65 2.63 9.18
N VAL A 316 -2.24 3.55 10.05
CA VAL A 316 -1.02 4.32 9.79
C VAL A 316 0.23 3.42 9.82
N PHE A 317 0.32 2.51 10.79
CA PHE A 317 1.43 1.57 10.86
C PHE A 317 1.48 0.60 9.67
N THR A 318 0.33 0.10 9.22
CA THR A 318 0.24 -0.84 8.09
C THR A 318 0.45 -0.13 6.74
N SER A 319 -0.19 1.02 6.53
CA SER A 319 -0.14 1.80 5.29
C SER A 319 1.24 2.35 4.98
N ILE A 320 1.94 2.88 5.99
CA ILE A 320 3.31 3.39 5.82
C ILE A 320 4.27 2.21 5.59
N ALA A 321 4.10 1.10 6.31
CA ALA A 321 4.91 -0.09 6.12
C ALA A 321 4.79 -0.64 4.69
N VAL A 322 3.56 -0.79 4.18
CA VAL A 322 3.32 -1.25 2.81
C VAL A 322 4.00 -0.32 1.80
N LEU A 323 3.85 1.00 1.95
CA LEU A 323 4.51 1.97 1.05
C LEU A 323 6.03 1.86 1.12
N SER A 324 6.60 1.76 2.32
CA SER A 324 8.05 1.66 2.51
C SER A 324 8.64 0.36 1.94
N GLN A 325 7.89 -0.74 2.02
CA GLN A 325 8.29 -2.03 1.45
C GLN A 325 8.18 -2.02 -0.08
N GLN A 326 7.15 -1.37 -0.64
CA GLN A 326 7.01 -1.17 -2.08
C GLN A 326 8.17 -0.36 -2.69
N LEU A 327 8.70 0.62 -1.95
CA LEU A 327 9.84 1.44 -2.40
C LEU A 327 11.17 0.70 -2.28
N SER A 328 11.35 -0.15 -1.25
CA SER A 328 12.61 -0.85 -0.99
C SER A 328 12.89 -2.04 -1.91
N GLN A 329 11.85 -2.68 -2.45
CA GLN A 329 11.99 -3.80 -3.38
C GLN A 329 11.59 -3.33 -4.78
N TYR A 330 12.57 -2.86 -5.56
CA TYR A 330 12.45 -2.42 -6.96
C TYR A 330 11.99 -3.54 -7.89
N SER A 331 10.74 -3.97 -7.76
CA SER A 331 10.02 -4.57 -8.87
C SER A 331 8.71 -3.82 -8.95
N VAL A 332 8.59 -3.00 -10.00
CA VAL A 332 7.42 -2.19 -10.38
C VAL A 332 6.10 -2.98 -10.31
N TYR A 333 6.17 -4.31 -10.34
CA TYR A 333 5.10 -5.25 -10.03
C TYR A 333 4.42 -5.04 -8.65
N PHE A 334 5.11 -4.47 -7.65
CA PHE A 334 4.60 -4.25 -6.29
C PHE A 334 3.66 -3.07 -6.13
N PHE A 335 3.73 -2.07 -7.02
CA PHE A 335 2.92 -0.86 -6.92
C PHE A 335 1.41 -1.15 -7.00
N PHE A 336 1.05 -2.26 -7.67
CA PHE A 336 -0.31 -2.56 -8.10
C PHE A 336 -1.20 -3.25 -7.05
N LEU A 337 -0.64 -3.90 -6.03
CA LEU A 337 -1.44 -4.71 -5.09
C LEU A 337 -2.08 -3.92 -3.93
N ARG A 338 -1.73 -2.64 -3.72
CA ARG A 338 -2.42 -1.78 -2.75
C ARG A 338 -3.78 -1.27 -3.28
N PHE A 339 -4.00 -1.31 -4.59
CA PHE A 339 -5.25 -0.91 -5.25
C PHE A 339 -6.14 -2.10 -5.67
N GLY A 340 -5.83 -3.30 -5.19
CA GLY A 340 -6.60 -4.51 -5.46
C GLY A 340 -6.34 -5.09 -6.84
N ILE A 341 -6.78 -6.34 -6.99
CA ILE A 341 -6.71 -7.18 -8.20
C ILE A 341 -7.42 -6.56 -9.43
N CYS A 342 -8.00 -5.36 -9.34
CA CYS A 342 -8.62 -4.66 -10.45
C CYS A 342 -8.33 -3.16 -10.36
N ILE A 343 -7.21 -2.71 -10.93
CA ILE A 343 -7.04 -1.50 -11.75
C ILE A 343 -5.59 -1.58 -12.28
N PHE A 344 -5.45 -2.13 -13.48
CA PHE A 344 -4.18 -2.22 -14.21
C PHE A 344 -4.09 -1.03 -15.17
N PRO A 345 -3.24 -0.01 -14.94
CA PRO A 345 -2.71 0.76 -16.05
C PRO A 345 -1.64 -0.07 -16.74
N SER A 346 -1.61 -0.01 -18.08
CA SER A 346 -0.55 -0.54 -18.92
C SER A 346 0.80 -0.31 -18.27
N THR A 347 1.54 -1.38 -18.03
CA THR A 347 3.01 -1.33 -18.02
C THR A 347 3.47 -0.51 -19.24
N GLY A 348 4.55 0.27 -19.19
CA GLY A 348 5.10 1.00 -20.35
C GLY A 348 6.33 0.28 -20.93
N LYS A 349 6.26 -0.18 -22.19
CA LYS A 349 7.39 -0.74 -22.93
C LYS A 349 7.75 0.37 -23.89
N PHE A 350 8.87 0.98 -23.60
CA PHE A 350 9.44 2.09 -24.33
C PHE A 350 10.13 1.55 -25.58
N GLU A 351 9.73 2.03 -26.74
CA GLU A 351 10.38 1.75 -28.01
C GLU A 351 10.89 3.05 -28.65
N ARG A 352 12.13 2.94 -29.12
CA ARG A 352 13.04 3.88 -29.80
C ARG A 352 12.43 5.13 -30.45
N ILE A 353 12.88 6.31 -30.02
CA ILE A 353 13.03 7.45 -30.92
C ILE A 353 14.50 7.48 -31.35
N GLY A 354 14.71 7.39 -32.66
CA GLY A 354 16.03 7.34 -33.28
C GLY A 354 16.87 8.57 -32.99
N HIS A 355 18.17 8.37 -32.95
CA HIS A 355 19.19 9.40 -32.91
C HIS A 355 18.95 10.46 -33.99
N GLY A 356 18.53 11.66 -33.57
CA GLY A 356 18.74 12.89 -34.31
C GLY A 356 19.82 13.67 -33.59
N ASN A 357 21.02 13.71 -34.17
CA ASN A 357 22.10 14.61 -33.76
C ASN A 357 21.57 16.05 -33.77
N LEU A 358 21.47 16.69 -32.61
CA LEU A 358 21.38 18.14 -32.53
C LEU A 358 22.74 18.66 -32.04
N PRO A 359 23.46 19.44 -32.87
CA PRO A 359 24.75 19.99 -32.52
C PRO A 359 24.56 21.09 -31.46
N VAL A 360 25.54 21.11 -30.56
CA VAL A 360 25.75 22.18 -29.59
C VAL A 360 26.10 23.46 -30.35
N HIS A 361 25.29 24.50 -30.18
CA HIS A 361 25.71 25.89 -30.30
C HIS A 361 25.24 26.65 -29.07
#